data_AF-A0A2W5H652-F1
#
_entry.id   AF-A0A2W5H652-F1
#
_cell.length_a   1.000
_cell.length_b   1.000
_cell.length_c   1.000
_cell.angle_alpha   90.00
_cell.angle_beta   90.00
_cell.angle_gamma   90.00
#
_symmetry.space_group_name_H-M   'P 1'
#
loop_
_entity.id
_entity.type
_entity.pdbx_description
1 polymer ?
#
loop_
_entity_poly.entity_id
_entity_poly.type
_entity_poly.pdbx_seq_one_letter_code
_entity_poly.pdbx_strand_id
1 'polypeptide(L)'
;MKTTISKCGFSAFVLCLAVVAPSAVHAAGGTQTPKPLRTSEVVDMYFDKTWKWDTGGGRFIAQDRKFIAATEEKGTKSIGEGRWTVDANGTLCMRATWKSAAGNGKADTCFDHGRIGKVLYQRKQGGPWYVFRHNPPRPGDEFLKLVRKDDVTPQIAAYDKAMTATR
;
A
#
# COMPACT_ATOMS: atom_id res chain seq x y z
N MET A 1 -14.06 -35.33 63.98
CA MET A 1 -12.77 -35.51 64.68
C MET A 1 -11.68 -35.77 63.63
N LYS A 2 -10.47 -35.27 63.92
CA LYS A 2 -9.20 -35.23 63.15
C LYS A 2 -8.89 -36.57 62.41
N THR A 3 -8.24 -36.61 61.24
CA THR A 3 -6.79 -36.39 60.95
C THR A 3 -6.54 -36.49 59.43
N THR A 4 -6.00 -35.49 58.71
CA THR A 4 -4.58 -35.18 58.32
C THR A 4 -3.88 -35.99 57.20
N ILE A 5 -3.41 -35.22 56.18
CA ILE A 5 -2.16 -35.27 55.36
C ILE A 5 -1.98 -36.33 54.26
N SER A 6 -1.75 -35.89 53.00
CA SER A 6 -0.46 -36.01 52.28
C SER A 6 -0.62 -36.15 50.75
N LYS A 7 -0.23 -35.15 49.96
CA LYS A 7 0.95 -35.17 49.05
C LYS A 7 0.91 -34.07 47.99
N CYS A 8 2.08 -33.46 47.84
CA CYS A 8 2.50 -32.52 46.82
C CYS A 8 2.35 -33.07 45.40
N GLY A 9 2.17 -32.15 44.44
CA GLY A 9 2.63 -32.36 43.08
C GLY A 9 1.61 -32.01 42.00
N PHE A 10 1.26 -30.73 41.83
CA PHE A 10 0.75 -30.26 40.55
C PHE A 10 1.80 -29.35 39.91
N SER A 11 2.55 -29.95 38.99
CA SER A 11 3.51 -29.29 38.13
C SER A 11 2.76 -28.25 37.29
N ALA A 12 3.16 -26.99 37.42
CA ALA A 12 2.67 -25.88 36.62
C ALA A 12 3.18 -26.01 35.19
N PHE A 13 2.33 -26.51 34.28
CA PHE A 13 2.55 -26.34 32.85
C PHE A 13 1.98 -24.99 32.42
N VAL A 14 2.79 -23.94 32.56
CA VAL A 14 2.51 -22.63 31.98
C VAL A 14 2.77 -22.72 30.47
N LEU A 15 1.71 -22.96 29.70
CA LEU A 15 1.74 -22.89 28.24
C LEU A 15 1.74 -21.40 27.84
N CYS A 16 2.93 -20.81 27.70
CA CYS A 16 3.08 -19.50 27.05
C CYS A 16 2.68 -19.62 25.58
N LEU A 17 1.42 -19.30 25.25
CA LEU A 17 1.05 -18.90 23.89
C LEU A 17 1.73 -17.56 23.61
N ALA A 18 2.89 -17.60 22.95
CA ALA A 18 3.49 -16.41 22.35
C ALA A 18 2.63 -16.00 21.15
N VAL A 19 1.74 -15.03 21.36
CA VAL A 19 1.06 -14.31 20.29
C VAL A 19 2.13 -13.50 19.56
N VAL A 20 2.60 -13.99 18.42
CA VAL A 20 3.51 -13.23 17.55
C VAL A 20 2.65 -12.20 16.81
N ALA A 21 2.52 -11.01 17.39
CA ALA A 21 2.00 -9.86 16.67
C ALA A 21 3.00 -9.45 15.57
N PRO A 22 2.57 -9.16 14.33
CA PRO A 22 3.45 -8.60 13.33
C PRO A 22 3.98 -7.24 13.83
N SER A 23 5.30 -7.17 13.99
CA SER A 23 5.97 -5.96 14.44
C SER A 23 5.93 -4.90 13.32
N ALA A 24 4.95 -4.01 13.38
CA ALA A 24 5.06 -2.72 12.70
C ALA A 24 6.16 -1.93 13.41
N VAL A 25 7.39 -2.03 12.89
CA VAL A 25 8.54 -1.26 13.38
C VAL A 25 8.25 0.22 13.10
N HIS A 26 7.65 0.90 14.08
CA HIS A 26 7.68 2.34 14.15
C HIS A 26 9.14 2.72 14.35
N ALA A 27 9.72 3.42 13.37
CA ALA A 27 11.05 3.96 13.50
C ALA A 27 11.06 4.97 14.66
N ALA A 28 11.55 4.54 15.83
CA ALA A 28 11.92 5.42 16.92
C ALA A 28 13.27 6.06 16.56
N GLY A 29 13.28 7.37 16.30
CA GLY A 29 14.51 8.13 16.04
C GLY A 29 14.28 9.46 15.33
N GLY A 30 14.01 10.52 16.09
CA GLY A 30 14.02 11.92 15.65
C GLY A 30 12.69 12.44 15.08
N THR A 31 12.21 13.57 15.61
CA THR A 31 11.04 14.36 15.19
C THR A 31 11.23 15.05 13.82
N GLN A 32 12.07 14.52 12.96
CA GLN A 32 12.37 15.15 11.69
C GLN A 32 11.27 14.83 10.68
N THR A 33 10.55 15.87 10.25
CA THR A 33 9.62 15.74 9.12
C THR A 33 10.43 15.55 7.83
N PRO A 34 10.13 14.54 7.00
CA PRO A 34 10.80 14.36 5.71
C PRO A 34 10.69 15.63 4.85
N LYS A 35 11.81 16.05 4.24
CA LYS A 35 11.79 17.16 3.30
C LYS A 35 11.10 16.71 2.01
N PRO A 36 10.16 17.48 1.43
CA PRO A 36 9.50 17.15 0.18
C PRO A 36 10.48 16.75 -0.94
N LEU A 37 10.12 15.74 -1.72
CA LEU A 37 10.85 15.42 -2.95
C LEU A 37 10.50 16.39 -4.07
N ARG A 38 11.43 16.59 -5.01
CA ARG A 38 11.14 17.34 -6.23
C ARG A 38 10.11 16.59 -7.07
N THR A 39 9.29 17.33 -7.81
CA THR A 39 8.30 16.77 -8.74
C THR A 39 8.92 15.76 -9.70
N SER A 40 10.10 16.06 -10.27
CA SER A 40 10.79 15.15 -11.20
C SER A 40 11.20 13.82 -10.55
N GLU A 41 11.68 13.85 -9.31
CA GLU A 41 12.04 12.62 -8.58
C GLU A 41 10.83 11.71 -8.42
N VAL A 42 9.67 12.27 -8.05
CA VAL A 42 8.43 11.49 -7.91
C VAL A 42 7.92 11.03 -9.27
N VAL A 43 7.99 11.86 -10.31
CA VAL A 43 7.63 11.41 -11.67
C VAL A 43 8.48 10.22 -12.10
N ASP A 44 9.81 10.29 -11.96
CA ASP A 44 10.72 9.20 -12.37
C ASP A 44 10.47 7.90 -11.60
N MET A 45 10.02 7.99 -10.35
CA MET A 45 9.64 6.81 -9.56
C MET A 45 8.45 6.07 -10.15
N TYR A 46 7.47 6.77 -10.74
CA TYR A 46 6.18 6.19 -11.13
C TYR A 46 6.00 6.04 -12.65
N PHE A 47 6.68 6.84 -13.46
CA PHE A 47 6.50 6.93 -14.90
C PHE A 47 6.64 5.57 -15.61
N ASP A 48 5.59 5.17 -16.33
CA ASP A 48 5.45 3.88 -17.03
C ASP A 48 5.65 2.65 -16.14
N LYS A 49 5.27 2.76 -14.87
CA LYS A 49 5.27 1.65 -13.93
C LYS A 49 3.86 1.30 -13.46
N THR A 50 3.77 0.08 -12.97
CA THR A 50 2.66 -0.44 -12.22
C THR A 50 3.07 -0.50 -10.75
N TRP A 51 2.26 0.10 -9.88
CA TRP A 51 2.33 -0.11 -8.44
C TRP A 51 1.45 -1.31 -8.08
N LYS A 52 2.07 -2.38 -7.62
CA LYS A 52 1.38 -3.59 -7.15
C LYS A 52 0.84 -3.39 -5.75
N TRP A 53 -0.42 -3.76 -5.54
CA TRP A 53 -1.10 -3.80 -4.26
C TRP A 53 -1.52 -5.24 -3.96
N ASP A 54 -1.88 -5.53 -2.71
CA ASP A 54 -2.27 -6.88 -2.31
C ASP A 54 -3.56 -7.33 -3.01
N THR A 55 -4.43 -6.39 -3.35
CA THR A 55 -5.73 -6.62 -4.01
C THR A 55 -5.75 -6.23 -5.49
N GLY A 56 -4.60 -5.88 -6.10
CA GLY A 56 -4.55 -5.47 -7.50
C GLY A 56 -3.39 -4.54 -7.81
N GLY A 57 -3.64 -3.45 -8.53
CA GLY A 57 -2.61 -2.46 -8.82
C GLY A 57 -3.09 -1.26 -9.62
N GLY A 58 -2.23 -0.24 -9.64
CA GLY A 58 -2.40 0.98 -10.43
C GLY A 58 -1.25 1.17 -11.41
N ARG A 59 -1.54 1.47 -12.67
CA ARG A 59 -0.55 1.77 -13.71
C ARG A 59 -0.54 3.24 -14.06
N PHE A 60 0.66 3.81 -14.03
CA PHE A 60 0.96 5.22 -14.23
C PHE A 60 1.53 5.39 -15.64
N ILE A 61 0.64 5.59 -16.60
CA ILE A 61 1.00 5.70 -18.00
C ILE A 61 1.55 7.10 -18.24
N ALA A 62 2.72 7.18 -18.87
CA ALA A 62 3.38 8.42 -19.25
C ALA A 62 2.52 9.30 -20.14
N GLN A 63 2.01 8.70 -21.21
CA GLN A 63 1.17 9.37 -22.19
C GLN A 63 -0.04 9.97 -21.51
N ASP A 64 -0.19 11.29 -21.69
CA ASP A 64 -1.27 12.10 -21.12
C ASP A 64 -1.44 11.99 -19.60
N ARG A 65 -0.42 11.49 -18.90
CA ARG A 65 -0.47 11.20 -17.46
C ARG A 65 -1.69 10.34 -17.10
N LYS A 66 -2.03 9.38 -17.95
CA LYS A 66 -3.18 8.48 -17.74
C LYS A 66 -2.91 7.54 -16.56
N PHE A 67 -3.94 7.34 -15.75
CA PHE A 67 -3.94 6.37 -14.67
C PHE A 67 -5.02 5.32 -14.93
N ILE A 68 -4.66 4.05 -14.79
CA ILE A 68 -5.61 2.94 -14.81
C ILE A 68 -5.35 2.05 -13.60
N ALA A 69 -6.39 1.43 -13.05
CA ALA A 69 -6.27 0.53 -11.92
C ALA A 69 -7.29 -0.61 -12.03
N ALA A 70 -6.92 -1.75 -11.45
CA ALA A 70 -7.82 -2.86 -11.19
C ALA A 70 -7.63 -3.28 -9.74
N THR A 71 -8.72 -3.43 -9.00
CA THR A 71 -8.71 -3.95 -7.63
C THR A 71 -9.81 -4.98 -7.42
N GLU A 72 -9.55 -5.95 -6.57
CA GLU A 72 -10.55 -6.87 -6.05
C GLU A 72 -10.50 -6.86 -4.52
N GLU A 73 -11.40 -6.09 -3.93
CA GLU A 73 -11.50 -5.97 -2.47
C GLU A 73 -12.67 -6.79 -1.96
N LYS A 74 -12.40 -7.78 -1.11
CA LYS A 74 -13.43 -8.67 -0.52
C LYS A 74 -14.39 -9.25 -1.58
N GLY A 75 -13.85 -9.67 -2.72
CA GLY A 75 -14.61 -10.22 -3.85
C GLY A 75 -15.26 -9.19 -4.77
N THR A 76 -15.19 -7.90 -4.44
CA THR A 76 -15.73 -6.82 -5.29
C THR A 76 -14.66 -6.32 -6.26
N LYS A 77 -14.84 -6.62 -7.53
CA LYS A 77 -13.98 -6.12 -8.62
C LYS A 77 -14.31 -4.67 -8.94
N SER A 78 -13.27 -3.85 -9.04
CA SER A 78 -13.37 -2.45 -9.42
C SER A 78 -12.29 -2.07 -10.42
N ILE A 79 -12.67 -1.23 -11.40
CA ILE A 79 -11.77 -0.65 -12.40
C ILE A 79 -11.71 0.85 -12.17
N GLY A 80 -10.51 1.40 -12.03
CA GLY A 80 -10.26 2.83 -11.92
C GLY A 80 -9.69 3.39 -13.21
N GLU A 81 -10.24 4.50 -13.71
CA GLU A 81 -9.72 5.21 -14.89
C GLU A 81 -9.64 6.71 -14.62
N GLY A 82 -8.51 7.33 -14.97
CA GLY A 82 -8.35 8.77 -14.88
C GLY A 82 -6.93 9.23 -15.15
N ARG A 83 -6.39 10.10 -14.28
CA ARG A 83 -5.07 10.72 -14.44
C ARG A 83 -4.28 10.70 -13.15
N TRP A 84 -2.96 10.80 -13.27
CA TRP A 84 -2.06 10.97 -12.14
C TRP A 84 -1.25 12.27 -12.26
N THR A 85 -1.11 13.00 -11.16
CA THR A 85 -0.32 14.25 -11.14
C THR A 85 0.71 14.20 -10.03
N VAL A 86 1.77 14.98 -10.17
CA VAL A 86 2.69 15.27 -9.07
C VAL A 86 2.79 16.79 -8.92
N ASP A 87 2.60 17.31 -7.72
CA ASP A 87 2.72 18.75 -7.44
C ASP A 87 4.15 19.17 -7.06
N ALA A 88 4.33 20.45 -6.72
CA ALA A 88 5.61 21.02 -6.31
C ALA A 88 6.11 20.51 -4.94
N ASN A 89 5.23 19.90 -4.12
CA ASN A 89 5.54 19.36 -2.81
C ASN A 89 5.83 17.85 -2.85
N GLY A 90 6.00 17.27 -4.04
CA GLY A 90 6.23 15.83 -4.20
C GLY A 90 4.99 14.99 -3.89
N THR A 91 3.80 15.58 -3.94
CA THR A 91 2.53 14.87 -3.75
C THR A 91 2.11 14.21 -5.05
N LEU A 92 2.07 12.88 -5.07
CA LEU A 92 1.43 12.10 -6.13
C LEU A 92 -0.07 12.00 -5.86
N CYS A 93 -0.92 12.35 -6.81
CA CYS A 93 -2.37 12.11 -6.71
C CYS A 93 -2.85 11.23 -7.86
N MET A 94 -3.55 10.15 -7.51
CA MET A 94 -4.31 9.30 -8.43
C MET A 94 -5.76 9.79 -8.41
N ARG A 95 -6.23 10.35 -9.51
CA ARG A 95 -7.61 10.85 -9.66
C ARG A 95 -8.34 9.96 -10.63
N ALA A 96 -9.33 9.20 -10.15
CA ALA A 96 -9.98 8.19 -10.96
C ALA A 96 -11.49 8.16 -10.74
N THR A 97 -12.21 7.83 -11.82
CA THR A 97 -13.56 7.29 -11.72
C THR A 97 -13.44 5.79 -11.57
N TRP A 98 -13.98 5.27 -10.48
CA TRP A 98 -14.05 3.85 -10.17
C TRP A 98 -15.39 3.29 -10.63
N LYS A 99 -15.36 2.13 -11.27
CA LYS A 99 -16.51 1.39 -11.77
C LYS A 99 -16.49 0.00 -11.15
N SER A 100 -17.63 -0.44 -10.63
CA SER A 100 -17.85 -1.81 -10.15
C SER A 100 -19.26 -2.27 -10.54
N ALA A 101 -19.62 -3.50 -10.19
CA ALA A 101 -21.00 -3.99 -10.35
C ALA A 101 -22.01 -3.17 -9.52
N ALA A 102 -21.58 -2.58 -8.40
CA ALA A 102 -22.43 -1.78 -7.51
C ALA A 102 -22.65 -0.33 -7.99
N GLY A 103 -21.90 0.14 -8.99
CA GLY A 103 -22.05 1.49 -9.55
C GLY A 103 -20.73 2.14 -9.92
N ASN A 104 -20.73 3.47 -10.01
CA ASN A 104 -19.53 4.26 -10.29
C ASN A 104 -19.40 5.45 -9.34
N GLY A 105 -18.17 5.91 -9.13
CA GLY A 105 -17.87 7.05 -8.27
C GLY A 105 -16.48 7.61 -8.49
N LYS A 106 -16.29 8.91 -8.24
CA LYS A 106 -14.97 9.56 -8.32
C LYS A 106 -14.27 9.47 -6.97
N ALA A 107 -12.98 9.15 -6.99
CA ALA A 107 -12.15 9.20 -5.80
C ALA A 107 -10.72 9.64 -6.15
N ASP A 108 -10.19 10.52 -5.30
CA ASP A 108 -8.81 10.97 -5.35
C ASP A 108 -8.04 10.32 -4.20
N THR A 109 -6.87 9.75 -4.52
CA THR A 109 -5.95 9.23 -3.50
C THR A 109 -4.59 9.84 -3.71
N CYS A 110 -4.10 10.56 -2.69
CA CYS A 110 -2.84 11.29 -2.75
C CYS A 110 -1.82 10.77 -1.74
N PHE A 111 -0.55 10.77 -2.15
CA PHE A 111 0.60 10.34 -1.38
C PHE A 111 1.70 11.40 -1.41
N ASP A 112 2.10 11.88 -0.23
CA ASP A 112 3.23 12.79 -0.09
C ASP A 112 4.53 11.97 -0.08
N HIS A 113 5.58 12.50 -0.71
CA HIS A 113 6.90 11.90 -0.70
C HIS A 113 7.94 12.85 -0.11
N GLY A 114 8.80 12.31 0.75
CA GLY A 114 9.87 13.08 1.34
C GLY A 114 11.12 12.27 1.62
N ARG A 115 12.16 12.96 2.09
CA ARG A 115 13.47 12.37 2.35
C ARG A 115 14.05 12.83 3.68
N ILE A 116 14.67 11.89 4.39
CA ILE A 116 15.58 12.16 5.52
C ILE A 116 16.90 11.47 5.19
N GLY A 117 17.97 12.25 5.04
CA GLY A 117 19.25 11.75 4.55
C GLY A 117 19.11 11.06 3.18
N LYS A 118 19.38 9.75 3.10
CA LYS A 118 19.25 8.94 1.87
C LYS A 118 17.99 8.07 1.84
N VAL A 119 17.19 8.06 2.91
CA VAL A 119 15.98 7.23 3.04
C VAL A 119 14.78 8.00 2.50
N LEU A 120 13.97 7.33 1.68
CA LEU A 120 12.72 7.90 1.16
C LEU A 120 11.55 7.51 2.05
N TYR A 121 10.66 8.45 2.25
CA TYR A 121 9.43 8.30 3.03
C TYR A 121 8.24 8.60 2.15
N GLN A 122 7.14 7.91 2.45
CA GLN A 122 5.84 8.13 1.83
C GLN A 122 4.78 8.19 2.92
N ARG A 123 3.72 8.95 2.71
CA ARG A 123 2.47 8.83 3.47
C ARG A 123 1.30 9.01 2.55
N LYS A 124 0.18 8.34 2.83
CA LYS A 124 -1.12 8.81 2.33
C LYS A 124 -1.41 10.17 2.98
N GLN A 125 -1.98 11.12 2.26
CA GLN A 125 -2.34 12.41 2.87
C GLN A 125 -3.20 12.22 4.12
N GLY A 126 -2.83 12.91 5.21
CA GLY A 126 -3.45 12.77 6.54
C GLY A 126 -2.99 11.53 7.34
N GLY A 127 -2.24 10.61 6.74
CA GLY A 127 -1.69 9.42 7.40
C GLY A 127 -0.28 9.60 7.95
N PRO A 128 0.24 8.58 8.67
CA PRO A 128 1.62 8.59 9.16
C PRO A 128 2.63 8.38 8.04
N TRP A 129 3.84 8.94 8.23
CA TRP A 129 4.99 8.63 7.38
C TRP A 129 5.50 7.23 7.63
N TYR A 130 5.84 6.52 6.55
CA TYR A 130 6.57 5.26 6.59
C TYR A 130 7.76 5.29 5.63
N VAL A 131 8.73 4.40 5.85
CA VAL A 131 9.87 4.25 4.95
C VAL A 131 9.38 3.63 3.65
N PHE A 132 9.45 4.41 2.57
CA PHE A 132 9.10 3.97 1.23
C PHE A 132 10.26 3.21 0.56
N ARG A 133 11.49 3.67 0.80
CA ARG A 133 12.71 3.05 0.29
C ARG A 133 13.86 3.27 1.26
N HIS A 134 14.42 2.18 1.78
CA HIS A 134 15.66 2.23 2.55
C HIS A 134 16.87 2.55 1.66
N ASN A 135 18.00 2.88 2.29
CA ASN A 135 19.28 3.00 1.62
C ASN A 135 20.38 2.25 2.41
N PRO A 136 20.89 1.10 1.92
CA PRO A 136 20.49 0.42 0.68
C PRO A 136 19.04 -0.11 0.74
N PRO A 137 18.38 -0.38 -0.41
CA PRO A 137 17.03 -0.95 -0.45
C PRO A 137 16.94 -2.27 0.32
N ARG A 138 15.79 -2.53 0.95
CA ARG A 138 15.53 -3.75 1.72
C ARG A 138 14.38 -4.56 1.12
N PRO A 139 14.37 -5.89 1.30
CA PRO A 139 13.18 -6.69 1.04
C PRO A 139 11.99 -6.10 1.81
N GLY A 140 10.87 -5.89 1.13
CA GLY A 140 9.66 -5.30 1.71
C GLY A 140 9.55 -3.77 1.57
N ASP A 141 10.55 -3.08 1.01
CA ASP A 141 10.37 -1.68 0.60
C ASP A 141 9.19 -1.56 -0.37
N GLU A 142 8.23 -0.69 -0.04
CA GLU A 142 7.06 -0.45 -0.87
C GLU A 142 7.46 0.02 -2.28
N PHE A 143 8.58 0.75 -2.38
CA PHE A 143 9.20 1.15 -3.64
C PHE A 143 9.48 -0.04 -4.59
N LEU A 144 9.76 -1.24 -4.07
CA LEU A 144 10.03 -2.42 -4.89
C LEU A 144 8.76 -2.99 -5.55
N LYS A 145 7.57 -2.56 -5.12
CA LYS A 145 6.31 -2.91 -5.78
C LYS A 145 6.03 -2.08 -7.04
N LEU A 146 6.86 -1.07 -7.33
CA LEU A 146 6.83 -0.29 -8.57
C LEU A 146 7.63 -1.00 -9.67
N VAL A 147 6.94 -1.69 -10.57
CA VAL A 147 7.56 -2.47 -11.65
C VAL A 147 7.18 -1.93 -13.03
N ARG A 148 8.06 -2.09 -14.03
CA ARG A 148 7.77 -1.62 -15.41
C ARG A 148 6.72 -2.46 -16.15
N LYS A 149 6.40 -3.66 -15.63
CA LYS A 149 5.46 -4.60 -16.26
C LYS A 149 4.02 -4.08 -16.19
N ASP A 150 3.29 -4.18 -17.30
CA ASP A 150 1.84 -3.94 -17.33
C ASP A 150 1.09 -5.23 -16.95
N ASP A 151 0.72 -5.33 -15.68
CA ASP A 151 -0.17 -6.38 -15.17
C ASP A 151 -1.62 -5.89 -15.02
N VAL A 152 -1.88 -4.59 -15.24
CA VAL A 152 -3.18 -3.95 -14.94
C VAL A 152 -4.12 -3.99 -16.15
N THR A 153 -3.62 -3.69 -17.35
CA THR A 153 -4.42 -3.76 -18.58
C THR A 153 -5.12 -5.12 -18.78
N PRO A 154 -4.44 -6.28 -18.66
CA PRO A 154 -5.12 -7.58 -18.75
C PRO A 154 -6.12 -7.82 -17.61
N GLN A 155 -5.86 -7.33 -16.38
CA GLN A 155 -6.80 -7.44 -15.26
C GLN A 155 -8.08 -6.65 -15.51
N ILE A 156 -7.96 -5.43 -16.05
CA ILE A 156 -9.11 -4.60 -16.44
C ILE A 156 -9.99 -5.34 -17.44
N ALA A 157 -9.41 -5.93 -18.50
CA ALA A 157 -10.17 -6.70 -19.48
C ALA A 157 -10.92 -7.89 -18.86
N ALA A 158 -10.28 -8.61 -17.92
CA ALA A 158 -10.90 -9.72 -17.20
C ALA A 158 -12.05 -9.24 -16.30
N TYR A 159 -11.87 -8.13 -15.58
CA TYR A 159 -12.87 -7.59 -14.66
C TYR A 159 -14.06 -7.00 -15.41
N ASP A 160 -13.83 -6.30 -16.51
CA ASP A 160 -14.90 -5.74 -17.35
C ASP A 160 -15.83 -6.82 -17.90
N LYS A 161 -15.23 -7.92 -18.40
CA LYS A 161 -15.97 -9.11 -18.82
C LYS A 161 -16.80 -9.72 -17.68
N ALA A 162 -16.21 -9.87 -16.49
CA ALA A 162 -16.88 -10.45 -15.33
C ALA A 162 -18.06 -9.58 -14.84
N MET A 163 -17.86 -8.26 -14.78
CA MET A 163 -18.88 -7.32 -14.34
C MET A 163 -20.04 -7.21 -15.34
N THR A 164 -19.77 -7.36 -16.63
CA THR A 164 -20.81 -7.37 -17.67
C THR A 164 -21.62 -8.66 -17.66
N ALA A 165 -20.99 -9.81 -17.43
CA ALA A 165 -21.67 -11.11 -17.36
C ALA A 165 -22.62 -11.27 -16.14
N THR A 166 -22.51 -10.38 -15.15
CA THR A 166 -23.33 -10.41 -13.93
C THR A 166 -24.53 -9.43 -14.00
N ARG A 167 -24.66 -8.67 -15.10
CA ARG A 167 -25.80 -7.80 -15.38
C ARG A 167 -26.84 -8.52 -16.23
#